data_AF-A0A9Q3W8Z5-F1
#
_entry.id   AF-A0A9Q3W8Z5-F1
#
_cell.length_a   1.000
_cell.length_b   1.000
_cell.length_c   1.000
_cell.angle_alpha   90.00
_cell.angle_beta   90.00
_cell.angle_gamma   90.00
#
_symmetry.space_group_name_H-M   'P 1'
#
loop_
_entity.id
_entity.type
_entity.pdbx_description
1 polymer ?
#
loop_
_entity_poly.entity_id
_entity_poly.type
_entity_poly.pdbx_seq_one_letter_code
_entity_poly.pdbx_strand_id
1 'polypeptide(L)' 'MWSEILETMIEQGVIPKGVNSRLLRLIGLGALNWVATWFDPSGTHSLDAIGDLIWQIAIDGVISKSVQR' A
#
# COMPACT_ATOMS: atom_id res chain seq x y z
N MET A 1 -4.65 10.54 -10.90
CA MET A 1 -4.04 9.19 -10.95
C MET A 1 -4.09 8.47 -9.60
N TRP A 2 -3.14 8.66 -8.65
CA TRP A 2 -3.15 7.87 -7.40
C TRP A 2 -4.36 8.08 -6.48
N SER A 3 -4.90 9.31 -6.41
CA SER A 3 -6.12 9.58 -5.63
C SER A 3 -7.34 8.86 -6.21
N GLU A 4 -7.49 8.90 -7.53
CA GLU A 4 -8.60 8.25 -8.25
C GLU A 4 -8.54 6.74 -8.10
N ILE A 5 -7.36 6.11 -8.20
CA ILE A 5 -7.19 4.67 -7.99
C ILE A 5 -7.70 4.27 -6.59
N LEU A 6 -7.29 5.00 -5.55
CA LEU A 6 -7.70 4.70 -4.18
C LEU A 6 -9.20 4.96 -3.95
N GLU A 7 -9.76 6.01 -4.54
CA GLU A 7 -11.19 6.29 -4.49
C GLU A 7 -12.01 5.19 -5.19
N THR A 8 -11.59 4.77 -6.39
CA THR A 8 -12.21 3.65 -7.11
C THR A 8 -12.15 2.35 -6.30
N MET A 9 -11.03 2.06 -5.63
CA MET A 9 -10.91 0.89 -4.76
C MET A 9 -11.85 0.94 -3.54
N ILE A 10 -12.11 2.14 -2.99
CA ILE A 10 -13.09 2.33 -1.91
C ILE A 10 -14.52 2.13 -2.44
N GLU A 11 -14.83 2.69 -3.62
CA GLU A 11 -16.14 2.55 -4.25
C GLU A 11 -16.47 1.09 -4.59
N GLN A 12 -15.48 0.34 -5.07
CA GLN A 12 -15.57 -1.09 -5.35
C GLN A 12 -15.59 -1.96 -4.08
N GLY A 13 -15.38 -1.38 -2.90
CA GLY A 13 -15.39 -2.10 -1.62
C GLY A 13 -14.15 -2.95 -1.35
N VAL A 14 -13.10 -2.83 -2.18
CA VAL A 14 -11.78 -3.44 -1.93
C VAL A 14 -11.16 -2.82 -0.68
N ILE A 15 -11.28 -1.51 -0.55
CA ILE A 15 -10.95 -0.75 0.66
C ILE A 15 -12.26 -0.44 1.42
N PRO A 16 -12.35 -0.70 2.73
CA PRO A 16 -13.54 -0.40 3.53
C PRO A 16 -13.95 1.06 3.45
N LYS A 17 -15.26 1.29 3.35
CA LYS A 17 -15.86 2.62 3.46
C LYS A 17 -15.59 3.18 4.87
N GLY A 18 -14.78 4.23 4.97
CA GLY A 18 -14.33 4.81 6.23
C GLY A 18 -12.81 4.99 6.32
N VAL A 19 -12.05 4.32 5.45
CA VAL A 19 -10.61 4.58 5.30
C VAL A 19 -10.39 5.93 4.63
N ASN A 20 -9.51 6.76 5.20
CA ASN A 20 -9.15 8.05 4.64
C ASN A 20 -8.14 7.86 3.50
N SER A 21 -8.61 7.96 2.25
CA SER A 21 -7.80 7.78 1.03
C SER A 21 -6.58 8.70 0.98
N ARG A 22 -6.70 9.94 1.49
CA ARG A 22 -5.59 10.90 1.52
C ARG A 22 -4.50 10.46 2.47
N LEU A 23 -4.83 10.00 3.68
CA LEU A 23 -3.85 9.50 4.65
C LEU A 23 -3.18 8.22 4.15
N LEU A 24 -3.96 7.30 3.58
CA LEU A 24 -3.45 6.07 2.99
C LEU A 24 -2.41 6.36 1.89
N ARG A 25 -2.72 7.34 1.02
CA ARG A 25 -1.78 7.80 -0.01
C ARG A 25 -0.50 8.39 0.60
N LEU A 26 -0.60 9.22 1.63
CA LEU A 26 0.56 9.88 2.24
C LEU A 26 1.49 8.87 2.92
N ILE A 27 0.94 7.90 3.63
CA ILE A 27 1.73 6.85 4.29
C ILE A 27 2.34 5.90 3.24
N GLY A 28 1.54 5.43 2.28
CA GLY A 28 2.00 4.51 1.24
C GLY A 28 3.06 5.12 0.32
N LEU A 29 2.78 6.31 -0.25
CA LEU A 29 3.76 6.99 -1.11
C LEU A 29 4.95 7.52 -0.32
N GLY A 30 4.76 7.91 0.95
CA GLY A 30 5.86 8.32 1.84
C GLY A 30 6.84 7.18 2.07
N ALA A 31 6.34 5.99 2.39
CA ALA A 31 7.16 4.79 2.57
C ALA A 31 7.90 4.41 1.27
N LEU A 32 7.18 4.39 0.14
CA LEU A 32 7.75 4.04 -1.16
C LEU A 32 8.83 5.04 -1.62
N ASN A 33 8.60 6.35 -1.45
CA ASN A 33 9.58 7.37 -1.83
C ASN A 33 10.88 7.26 -1.02
N TRP A 34 10.81 6.73 0.19
CA TRP A 34 11.99 6.57 1.04
C TRP A 34 12.78 5.29 0.74
N VAL A 35 12.26 4.33 -0.04
CA VAL A 35 12.99 3.10 -0.39
C VAL A 35 14.38 3.42 -0.96
N ALA A 36 14.50 4.46 -1.77
CA ALA A 36 15.76 4.88 -2.35
C ALA A 36 16.83 5.33 -1.32
N THR A 37 16.45 5.69 -0.09
CA THR A 37 17.38 6.21 0.92
C THR A 37 17.99 5.12 1.80
N TRP A 38 17.38 3.94 1.87
CA TRP A 38 17.83 2.83 2.72
C TRP A 38 17.94 1.50 1.99
N PHE A 39 17.49 1.40 0.73
CA PHE A 39 17.72 0.20 -0.07
C PHE A 39 19.21 0.00 -0.34
N ASP A 40 19.70 -1.20 0.01
CA ASP A 40 21.05 -1.66 -0.28
C ASP A 40 20.99 -2.82 -1.27
N PRO A 41 21.53 -2.67 -2.50
CA PRO A 41 21.57 -3.76 -3.49
C PRO A 41 22.46 -4.93 -3.08
N SER A 42 23.36 -4.74 -2.11
CA SER A 42 24.17 -5.82 -1.50
C SER A 42 23.54 -6.35 -0.20
N GLY A 43 22.37 -5.84 0.18
CA GLY A 43 21.64 -6.22 1.39
C GLY A 43 20.91 -7.57 1.25
N THR A 44 20.20 -7.95 2.31
CA THR A 44 19.52 -9.25 2.42
C THR A 44 18.18 -9.34 1.66
N HIS A 45 17.62 -8.21 1.22
CA HIS A 45 16.31 -8.16 0.57
C HIS A 45 16.41 -7.49 -0.80
N SER A 46 15.82 -8.13 -1.82
CA SER A 46 15.69 -7.54 -3.15
C SER A 46 14.63 -6.42 -3.16
N LEU A 47 14.67 -5.58 -4.20
CA LEU A 47 13.63 -4.58 -4.44
C LEU A 47 12.23 -5.23 -4.55
N ASP A 48 12.14 -6.37 -5.21
CA ASP A 48 10.88 -7.12 -5.35
C ASP A 48 10.36 -7.55 -3.99
N ALA A 49 11.23 -8.10 -3.12
CA ALA A 49 10.84 -8.52 -1.77
C ALA A 49 10.39 -7.34 -0.90
N ILE A 50 11.01 -6.16 -1.06
CA ILE A 50 10.59 -4.93 -0.38
C ILE A 50 9.23 -4.46 -0.92
N GLY A 51 9.02 -4.52 -2.23
CA GLY A 51 7.74 -4.19 -2.87
C GLY A 51 6.61 -5.10 -2.38
N ASP A 52 6.85 -6.41 -2.32
CA ASP A 52 5.91 -7.40 -1.81
C ASP A 52 5.56 -7.15 -0.33
N LEU A 53 6.55 -6.85 0.51
CA LEU A 53 6.33 -6.52 1.92
C LEU A 53 5.48 -5.25 2.09
N ILE A 54 5.79 -4.18 1.36
CA ILE A 54 5.03 -2.93 1.42
C ILE A 54 3.61 -3.17 0.92
N TRP A 55 3.44 -3.96 -0.14
CA TRP A 55 2.14 -4.35 -0.65
C TRP A 55 1.34 -5.14 0.38
N GLN A 56 1.94 -6.15 1.01
CA GLN A 56 1.31 -6.93 2.08
C GLN A 56 0.89 -6.05 3.26
N ILE A 57 1.74 -5.15 3.74
CA ILE A 57 1.39 -4.25 4.86
C ILE A 57 0.25 -3.30 4.47
N ALA A 58 0.31 -2.72 3.27
CA ALA A 58 -0.71 -1.79 2.78
C ALA A 58 -2.06 -2.48 2.57
N ILE A 59 -2.05 -3.73 2.11
CA ILE A 59 -3.24 -4.51 1.81
C ILE A 59 -3.81 -5.18 3.05
N ASP A 60 -3.01 -5.90 3.84
CA ASP A 60 -3.48 -6.61 5.02
C ASP A 60 -3.95 -5.65 6.13
N GLY A 61 -3.39 -4.43 6.19
CA GLY A 61 -3.81 -3.39 7.13
C GLY A 61 -5.10 -2.67 6.73
N VAL A 62 -5.52 -2.76 5.46
CA VAL A 62 -6.58 -1.92 4.90
C VAL A 62 -7.72 -2.74 4.30
N ILE A 63 -7.47 -3.93 3.75
CA ILE A 63 -8.49 -4.76 3.11
C ILE A 63 -9.46 -5.31 4.17
N SER A 64 -10.76 -5.15 3.88
CA SER A 64 -11.82 -5.79 4.65
C SER A 64 -11.71 -7.31 4.55
N LYS A 65 -11.57 -8.01 5.68
CA LYS A 65 -11.65 -9.49 5.74
C LYS A 65 -13.01 -10.05 5.27
N SER A 66 -14.00 -9.21 4.98
CA SER A 66 -15.30 -9.64 4.45
C SER A 66 -15.29 -10.01 2.96
N VAL A 67 -14.24 -9.65 2.20
CA VAL A 67 -14.14 -9.92 0.74
C VAL A 67 -13.64 -11.35 0.45
N GLN A 68 -13.23 -12.10 1.48
CA GLN A 68 -12.61 -13.42 1.35
C GLN A 68 -13.60 -14.60 1.49
N ARG A 69 -14.90 -14.39 1.26
CA ARG A 69 -15.93 -15.45 1.25
C ARG A 69 -16.42 -15.77 -0.15
#